data_AF-A0A5C7NG61-F1
#
_entry.id   AF-A0A5C7NG61-F1
#
_cell.length_a   1.000
_cell.length_b   1.000
_cell.length_c   1.000
_cell.angle_alpha   90.00
_cell.angle_beta   90.00
_cell.angle_gamma   90.00
#
_symmetry.space_group_name_H-M   'P 1'
#
loop_
_entity.id
_entity.type
_entity.pdbx_description
1 polymer ?
#
loop_
_entity_poly.entity_id
_entity_poly.type
_entity_poly.pdbx_seq_one_letter_code
_entity_poly.pdbx_strand_id
1 'polypeptide(L)'
;YADAVAAARLQGEQGDSSRAFLVRAKARPNSNEGAGFSMVNCLDYAQRLTAKQQADLAAANAKRGPIAGGSLTLMYAMGCSGLDKLTPDPVPLVKTATQRAKLAKVPVLLANATNDGSTPMAWAKRMQKAFDRPMIRYRSTQHVIWGATSSKCVNAPIDRFVLTGKIPAKSRTCDYVASTAS
;
A
#
# COMPACT_ATOMS: atom_id res chain seq x y z
N TYR A 1 13.05 3.84 -12.44
CA TYR A 1 13.78 4.86 -13.23
C TYR A 1 14.96 4.30 -14.00
N ALA A 2 15.74 3.35 -13.47
CA ALA A 2 16.90 2.78 -14.19
C ALA A 2 16.54 2.23 -15.58
N ASP A 3 15.46 1.45 -15.70
CA ASP A 3 15.01 0.89 -16.97
C ASP A 3 14.49 1.98 -17.93
N ALA A 4 13.78 2.98 -17.41
CA ALA A 4 13.34 4.13 -18.19
C ALA A 4 14.52 4.96 -18.70
N VAL A 5 15.59 5.10 -17.93
CA VAL A 5 16.84 5.77 -18.34
C VAL A 5 17.60 4.94 -19.36
N ALA A 6 17.63 3.62 -19.21
CA ALA A 6 18.22 2.72 -20.20
C ALA A 6 17.46 2.78 -21.54
N ALA A 7 16.13 2.67 -21.50
CA ALA A 7 15.26 2.74 -22.68
C ALA A 7 15.29 4.12 -23.35
N ALA A 8 15.44 5.20 -22.58
CA ALA A 8 15.58 6.56 -23.13
C ALA A 8 16.86 6.78 -23.96
N ARG A 9 17.82 5.86 -23.92
CA ARG A 9 19.01 5.89 -24.80
C ARG A 9 18.78 5.24 -26.16
N LEU A 10 17.68 4.50 -26.34
CA LEU A 10 17.34 3.87 -27.60
C LEU A 10 16.80 4.91 -28.61
N GLN A 11 16.93 4.60 -29.90
CA GLN A 11 16.26 5.33 -30.98
C GLN A 11 14.87 4.74 -31.24
N GLY A 12 13.99 5.54 -31.86
CA GLY A 12 12.62 5.14 -32.19
C GLY A 12 11.63 5.31 -31.03
N GLU A 13 10.41 4.83 -31.26
CA GLU A 13 9.22 5.10 -30.45
C GLU A 13 9.38 4.75 -28.95
N GLN A 14 10.10 3.66 -28.66
CA GLN A 14 10.39 3.23 -27.28
C GLN A 14 11.31 4.23 -26.56
N GLY A 15 12.31 4.75 -27.27
CA GLY A 15 13.21 5.77 -26.77
C GLY A 15 12.51 7.10 -26.58
N ASP A 16 11.68 7.50 -27.54
CA ASP A 16 10.89 8.74 -27.48
C ASP A 16 9.89 8.72 -26.33
N SER A 17 9.18 7.60 -26.15
CA SER A 17 8.24 7.40 -25.05
C SER A 17 8.92 7.46 -23.68
N SER A 18 10.10 6.83 -23.56
CA SER A 18 10.88 6.85 -22.31
C SER A 18 11.44 8.22 -21.99
N ARG A 19 11.94 8.96 -23.01
CA ARG A 19 12.36 10.36 -22.85
C ARG A 19 11.20 11.25 -22.42
N ALA A 20 10.03 11.12 -23.05
CA ALA A 20 8.83 11.88 -22.70
C ALA A 20 8.36 11.56 -21.26
N PHE A 21 8.43 10.30 -20.84
CA PHE A 21 8.16 9.91 -19.44
C PHE A 21 9.13 10.59 -18.47
N LEU A 22 10.44 10.56 -18.73
CA LEU A 22 11.45 11.17 -17.87
C LEU A 22 11.30 12.70 -17.79
N VAL A 23 10.97 13.37 -18.91
CA VAL A 23 10.68 14.80 -18.94
C VAL A 23 9.46 15.13 -18.08
N ARG A 24 8.36 14.36 -18.19
CA ARG A 24 7.17 14.55 -17.34
C ARG A 24 7.47 14.29 -15.86
N ALA A 25 8.22 13.24 -15.55
CA ALA A 25 8.62 12.92 -14.18
C ALA A 25 9.51 14.01 -13.57
N LYS A 26 10.40 14.61 -14.37
CA LYS A 26 11.23 15.75 -13.95
C LYS A 26 10.42 17.03 -13.80
N ALA A 27 9.45 17.28 -14.69
CA ALA A 27 8.61 18.48 -14.69
C ALA A 27 7.50 18.47 -13.62
N ARG A 28 7.15 17.29 -13.13
CA ARG A 28 6.30 17.08 -11.96
C ARG A 28 7.15 16.44 -10.86
N PRO A 29 8.14 17.14 -10.30
CA PRO A 29 8.68 16.67 -9.05
C PRO A 29 7.47 16.63 -8.11
N ASN A 30 7.21 15.47 -7.52
CA ASN A 30 6.20 15.34 -6.46
C ASN A 30 6.72 16.08 -5.21
N SER A 31 6.98 17.38 -5.34
CA SER A 31 7.76 18.20 -4.42
C SER A 31 7.06 18.41 -3.09
N ASN A 32 5.79 18.00 -2.98
CA ASN A 32 5.02 17.98 -1.75
C ASN A 32 4.52 16.59 -1.34
N GLU A 33 4.83 15.50 -2.06
CA GLU A 33 4.26 14.18 -1.73
C GLU A 33 4.72 13.70 -0.36
N GLY A 34 5.99 13.89 -0.01
CA GLY A 34 6.49 13.61 1.34
C GLY A 34 5.81 14.45 2.42
N ALA A 35 5.64 15.76 2.17
CA ALA A 35 4.99 16.67 3.12
C ALA A 35 3.50 16.35 3.30
N GLY A 36 2.78 16.07 2.20
CA GLY A 36 1.38 15.67 2.22
C GLY A 36 1.18 14.32 2.90
N PHE A 37 2.05 13.34 2.61
CA PHE A 37 2.05 12.04 3.25
C PHE A 37 2.22 12.15 4.78
N SER A 38 3.17 12.97 5.24
CA SER A 38 3.31 13.29 6.66
C SER A 38 2.04 13.92 7.23
N MET A 39 1.50 14.96 6.57
CA MET A 39 0.35 15.70 7.10
C MET A 39 -0.88 14.83 7.28
N VAL A 40 -1.22 14.02 6.27
CA VAL A 40 -2.36 13.11 6.31
C VAL A 40 -2.17 12.05 7.40
N ASN A 41 -0.99 11.43 7.49
CA ASN A 41 -0.74 10.44 8.55
C ASN A 41 -0.81 11.05 9.95
N CYS A 42 -0.37 12.29 10.14
CA CYS A 42 -0.44 12.95 11.43
C CYS A 42 -1.87 13.38 11.80
N LEU A 43 -2.77 13.53 10.82
CA LEU A 43 -4.22 13.64 11.06
C LEU A 43 -4.80 12.27 11.44
N ASP A 44 -4.53 11.25 10.63
CA ASP A 44 -5.09 9.90 10.76
C ASP A 44 -4.64 9.16 12.03
N TYR A 45 -3.45 9.48 12.53
CA TYR A 45 -2.85 8.87 13.72
C TYR A 45 -2.53 9.94 14.78
N ALA A 46 -3.17 9.86 15.95
CA ALA A 46 -2.98 10.80 17.04
C ALA A 46 -1.65 10.65 17.80
N GLN A 47 -0.93 9.53 17.64
CA GLN A 47 0.29 9.30 18.41
C GLN A 47 1.40 10.25 17.96
N ARG A 48 2.08 10.88 18.93
CA ARG A 48 3.29 11.67 18.73
C ARG A 48 4.42 11.01 19.50
N LEU A 49 5.42 10.52 18.78
CA LEU A 49 6.55 9.82 19.36
C LEU A 49 7.61 10.83 19.81
N THR A 50 8.16 10.66 21.00
CA THR A 50 9.35 11.40 21.43
C THR A 50 10.57 10.96 20.61
N ALA A 51 11.61 11.80 20.54
CA ALA A 51 12.86 11.44 19.86
C ALA A 51 13.45 10.11 20.36
N LYS A 52 13.36 9.85 21.68
CA LYS A 52 13.78 8.56 22.26
C LYS A 52 12.94 7.40 21.74
N GLN A 53 11.61 7.53 21.70
CA GLN A 53 10.74 6.47 21.18
C GLN A 53 11.01 6.19 19.69
N GLN A 54 11.26 7.23 18.90
CA GLN A 54 11.63 7.09 17.48
C GLN A 54 12.94 6.31 17.33
N ALA A 55 13.98 6.65 18.10
CA ALA A 55 15.26 5.96 18.08
C ALA A 55 15.16 4.49 18.56
N ASP A 56 14.43 4.24 19.64
CA ASP A 56 14.22 2.89 20.17
C ASP A 56 13.49 1.99 19.15
N LEU A 57 12.46 2.52 18.47
CA LEU A 57 11.74 1.80 17.41
C LEU A 57 12.65 1.53 16.20
N ALA A 58 13.45 2.51 15.78
CA ALA A 58 14.39 2.35 14.68
C ALA A 58 15.43 1.25 14.98
N ALA A 59 16.00 1.25 16.18
CA ALA A 59 16.95 0.23 16.62
C ALA A 59 16.30 -1.16 16.68
N ALA A 60 15.06 -1.26 17.18
CA ALA A 60 14.33 -2.53 17.22
C ALA A 60 14.02 -3.07 15.82
N ASN A 61 13.60 -2.20 14.89
CA ASN A 61 13.26 -2.61 13.54
C ASN A 61 14.48 -2.84 12.64
N ALA A 62 15.62 -2.21 12.91
CA ALA A 62 16.89 -2.53 12.25
C ALA A 62 17.29 -3.99 12.49
N LYS A 63 17.03 -4.54 13.68
CA LYS A 63 17.27 -5.97 13.98
C LYS A 63 16.32 -6.90 13.21
N ARG A 64 15.10 -6.44 12.89
CA ARG A 64 14.07 -7.22 12.18
C ARG A 64 14.20 -7.15 10.67
N GLY A 65 14.65 -6.01 10.16
CA GLY A 65 14.88 -5.76 8.74
C GLY A 65 16.26 -5.16 8.53
N PRO A 66 17.32 -5.98 8.38
CA PRO A 66 18.71 -5.49 8.33
C PRO A 66 19.02 -4.54 7.18
N ILE A 67 18.27 -4.61 6.07
CA ILE A 67 18.51 -3.79 4.88
C ILE A 67 17.91 -2.39 5.04
N ALA A 68 16.64 -2.30 5.44
CA ALA A 68 15.89 -1.05 5.40
C ALA A 68 15.00 -0.80 6.64
N GLY A 69 14.96 -1.72 7.60
CA GLY A 69 14.05 -1.66 8.74
C GLY A 69 14.29 -0.42 9.61
N GLY A 70 15.55 -0.07 9.88
CA GLY A 70 15.90 1.13 10.64
C GLY A 70 15.60 2.42 9.88
N SER A 71 16.07 2.54 8.64
CA SER A 71 15.90 3.74 7.82
C SER A 71 14.42 4.02 7.48
N LEU A 72 13.66 2.98 7.10
CA LEU A 72 12.21 3.11 6.90
C LEU A 72 11.50 3.52 8.18
N THR A 73 11.88 2.95 9.33
CA THR A 73 11.25 3.33 10.61
C THR A 73 11.50 4.80 10.92
N LEU A 74 12.72 5.31 10.75
CA LEU A 74 13.01 6.73 10.97
C LEU A 74 12.22 7.63 10.02
N MET A 75 12.13 7.27 8.74
CA MET A 75 11.36 8.02 7.75
C MET A 75 9.90 8.22 8.18
N TYR A 76 9.25 7.18 8.72
CA TYR A 76 7.86 7.26 9.17
C TYR A 76 7.71 7.82 10.59
N ALA A 77 8.57 7.44 11.52
CA ALA A 77 8.48 7.82 12.93
C ALA A 77 8.75 9.32 13.14
N MET A 78 9.58 9.93 12.30
CA MET A 78 9.83 11.38 12.29
C MET A 78 8.78 12.15 11.49
N GLY A 79 7.84 11.46 10.82
CA GLY A 79 6.89 12.08 9.89
C GLY A 79 6.02 13.18 10.51
N CYS A 80 5.79 13.12 11.83
CA CYS A 80 5.03 14.13 12.58
C CYS A 80 5.87 15.15 13.35
N SER A 81 7.20 15.05 13.31
CA SER A 81 8.07 15.98 14.03
C SER A 81 7.87 17.42 13.51
N GLY A 82 7.57 18.36 14.40
CA GLY A 82 7.30 19.75 14.06
C GLY A 82 5.84 20.04 13.66
N LEU A 83 4.95 19.05 13.71
CA LEU A 83 3.51 19.18 13.43
C LEU A 83 2.67 19.17 14.70
N ASP A 84 3.23 19.66 15.81
CA ASP A 84 2.58 19.61 17.13
C ASP A 84 1.33 20.48 17.24
N LYS A 85 1.21 21.48 16.35
CA LYS A 85 0.02 22.34 16.25
C LYS A 85 -1.11 21.74 15.40
N LEU A 86 -0.87 20.59 14.76
CA LEU A 86 -1.88 19.89 13.97
C LEU A 86 -2.79 19.07 14.89
N THR A 87 -4.06 19.47 14.99
CA THR A 87 -5.08 18.69 15.70
C THR A 87 -5.39 17.40 14.92
N PRO A 88 -5.14 16.20 15.48
CA PRO A 88 -5.45 14.95 14.79
C PRO A 88 -6.96 14.76 14.57
N ASP A 89 -7.31 14.06 13.49
CA ASP A 89 -8.65 13.51 13.24
C ASP A 89 -8.51 11.99 12.98
N PRO A 90 -8.39 11.18 14.04
CA PRO A 90 -7.90 9.82 13.89
C PRO A 90 -8.90 8.91 13.18
N VAL A 91 -8.38 8.02 12.31
CA VAL A 91 -9.21 7.03 11.61
C VAL A 91 -9.97 6.17 12.63
N PRO A 92 -11.31 6.06 12.51
CA PRO A 92 -12.11 5.29 13.45
C PRO A 92 -11.71 3.83 13.53
N LEU A 93 -11.52 3.34 14.75
CA LEU A 93 -11.21 1.93 14.99
C LEU A 93 -12.49 1.09 15.10
N VAL A 94 -12.53 -0.03 14.41
CA VAL A 94 -13.63 -1.01 14.45
C VAL A 94 -13.34 -2.06 15.54
N LYS A 95 -13.84 -1.82 16.74
CA LYS A 95 -13.59 -2.67 17.92
C LYS A 95 -14.84 -3.45 18.36
N THR A 96 -16.02 -2.88 18.21
CA THR A 96 -17.28 -3.46 18.73
C THR A 96 -18.10 -4.16 17.65
N ALA A 97 -19.03 -5.02 18.06
CA ALA A 97 -19.98 -5.67 17.14
C ALA A 97 -20.90 -4.65 16.46
N THR A 98 -21.36 -3.63 17.19
CA THR A 98 -22.19 -2.55 16.65
C THR A 98 -21.47 -1.76 15.56
N GLN A 99 -20.17 -1.49 15.72
CA GLN A 99 -19.36 -0.85 14.67
C GLN A 99 -19.24 -1.74 13.43
N ARG A 100 -19.02 -3.04 13.60
CA ARG A 100 -18.99 -4.00 12.47
C ARG A 100 -20.33 -4.09 11.76
N ALA A 101 -21.44 -4.10 12.49
CA ALA A 101 -22.78 -4.16 11.92
C ALA A 101 -23.08 -2.97 11.00
N LYS A 102 -22.57 -1.78 11.33
CA LYS A 102 -22.68 -0.59 10.45
C LYS A 102 -21.96 -0.79 9.11
N LEU A 103 -20.86 -1.56 9.09
CA LEU A 103 -20.08 -1.84 7.88
C LEU A 103 -20.67 -2.96 7.02
N ALA A 104 -21.55 -3.80 7.57
CA ALA A 104 -22.12 -4.95 6.87
C ALA A 104 -22.90 -4.58 5.59
N LYS A 105 -23.39 -3.34 5.50
CA LYS A 105 -24.10 -2.82 4.32
C LYS A 105 -23.17 -2.29 3.22
N VAL A 106 -21.89 -2.06 3.52
CA VAL A 106 -20.93 -1.52 2.56
C VAL A 106 -20.40 -2.66 1.69
N PRO A 107 -20.49 -2.57 0.35
CA PRO A 107 -19.92 -3.57 -0.53
C PRO A 107 -18.40 -3.44 -0.55
N VAL A 108 -17.71 -4.37 0.10
CA VAL A 108 -16.24 -4.37 0.20
C VAL A 108 -15.71 -5.74 -0.20
N LEU A 109 -14.76 -5.76 -1.14
CA LEU A 109 -13.94 -6.91 -1.48
C LEU A 109 -12.50 -6.64 -1.07
N LEU A 110 -11.92 -7.55 -0.30
CA LEU A 110 -10.53 -7.44 0.14
C LEU A 110 -9.61 -8.25 -0.77
N ALA A 111 -8.44 -7.70 -1.04
CA ALA A 111 -7.43 -8.29 -1.92
C ALA A 111 -6.03 -7.94 -1.39
N ASN A 112 -5.17 -8.93 -1.15
CA ASN A 112 -3.81 -8.69 -0.66
C ASN A 112 -2.85 -9.80 -1.07
N ALA A 113 -1.56 -9.49 -1.26
CA ALA A 113 -0.55 -10.52 -1.43
C ALA A 113 -0.16 -11.14 -0.07
N THR A 114 0.21 -12.42 -0.04
CA THR A 114 0.55 -13.14 1.19
C THR A 114 1.80 -12.59 1.87
N ASN A 115 2.72 -12.03 1.10
CA ASN A 115 4.00 -11.52 1.55
C ASN A 115 4.21 -10.05 1.14
N ASP A 116 3.12 -9.26 1.05
CA ASP A 116 3.18 -7.82 0.83
C ASP A 116 3.96 -7.14 1.98
N GLY A 117 5.10 -6.53 1.64
CA GLY A 117 5.98 -5.87 2.61
C GLY A 117 5.47 -4.51 3.11
N SER A 118 4.60 -3.84 2.35
CA SER A 118 4.07 -2.52 2.67
C SER A 118 2.73 -2.61 3.42
N THR A 119 1.88 -3.58 3.04
CA THR A 119 0.61 -3.87 3.72
C THR A 119 0.53 -5.35 4.12
N PRO A 120 1.18 -5.75 5.23
CA PRO A 120 1.30 -7.15 5.61
C PRO A 120 -0.04 -7.86 5.82
N MET A 121 -0.08 -9.16 5.51
CA MET A 121 -1.29 -9.98 5.59
C MET A 121 -1.98 -9.97 6.98
N ALA A 122 -1.23 -9.76 8.06
CA ALA A 122 -1.81 -9.59 9.40
C ALA A 122 -2.76 -8.38 9.48
N TRP A 123 -2.45 -7.29 8.78
CA TRP A 123 -3.28 -6.09 8.72
C TRP A 123 -4.50 -6.31 7.83
N ALA A 124 -4.29 -6.95 6.67
CA ALA A 124 -5.38 -7.34 5.78
C ALA A 124 -6.39 -8.26 6.50
N LYS A 125 -5.94 -9.23 7.31
CA LYS A 125 -6.82 -10.08 8.12
C LYS A 125 -7.61 -9.30 9.17
N ARG A 126 -7.06 -8.23 9.75
CA ARG A 126 -7.82 -7.35 10.66
C ARG A 126 -8.92 -6.61 9.91
N MET A 127 -8.63 -6.10 8.70
CA MET A 127 -9.66 -5.52 7.82
C MET A 127 -10.72 -6.56 7.45
N GLN A 128 -10.32 -7.80 7.17
CA GLN A 128 -11.24 -8.91 6.91
C GLN A 128 -12.23 -9.14 8.04
N LYS A 129 -11.74 -9.14 9.28
CA LYS A 129 -12.58 -9.28 10.48
C LYS A 129 -13.47 -8.06 10.71
N ALA A 130 -13.00 -6.86 10.38
CA ALA A 130 -13.76 -5.63 10.56
C ALA A 130 -14.99 -5.57 9.62
N PHE A 131 -14.83 -5.99 8.37
CA PHE A 131 -15.90 -5.97 7.37
C PHE A 131 -16.70 -7.28 7.28
N ASP A 132 -16.17 -8.39 7.81
CA ASP A 132 -16.71 -9.74 7.66
C ASP A 132 -16.93 -10.13 6.18
N ARG A 133 -15.86 -10.00 5.39
CA ARG A 133 -15.88 -10.15 3.93
C ARG A 133 -14.91 -11.22 3.43
N PRO A 134 -15.15 -11.80 2.24
CA PRO A 134 -14.17 -12.64 1.57
C PRO A 134 -12.91 -11.84 1.22
N MET A 135 -11.80 -12.57 1.10
CA MET A 135 -10.53 -12.01 0.66
C MET A 135 -9.93 -12.85 -0.47
N ILE A 136 -9.42 -12.16 -1.48
CA ILE A 136 -8.55 -12.72 -2.51
C ILE A 136 -7.11 -12.59 -2.02
N ARG A 137 -6.40 -13.73 -1.94
CA ARG A 137 -5.01 -13.79 -1.49
C ARG A 137 -4.13 -14.21 -2.64
N TYR A 138 -3.09 -13.45 -2.94
CA TYR A 138 -2.14 -13.79 -3.99
C TYR A 138 -0.82 -14.26 -3.38
N ARG A 139 -0.33 -15.45 -3.71
CA ARG A 139 0.96 -15.97 -3.22
C ARG A 139 2.10 -15.20 -3.89
N SER A 140 2.48 -14.06 -3.32
CA SER A 140 3.45 -13.14 -3.91
C SER A 140 3.95 -12.16 -2.86
N THR A 141 5.07 -11.51 -3.18
CA THR A 141 5.62 -10.35 -2.47
C THR A 141 5.14 -9.01 -3.04
N GLN A 142 4.33 -9.04 -4.11
CA GLN A 142 3.80 -7.86 -4.78
C GLN A 142 3.02 -6.95 -3.83
N HIS A 143 3.34 -5.66 -3.84
CA HIS A 143 2.50 -4.64 -3.22
C HIS A 143 1.44 -4.17 -4.23
N VAL A 144 0.17 -4.19 -3.82
CA VAL A 144 -1.02 -4.02 -4.70
C VAL A 144 -1.15 -5.15 -5.72
N ILE A 145 -2.31 -5.82 -5.79
CA ILE A 145 -2.47 -7.01 -6.66
C ILE A 145 -3.45 -6.84 -7.82
N TRP A 146 -4.44 -5.96 -7.71
CA TRP A 146 -5.39 -5.77 -8.81
C TRP A 146 -4.75 -4.93 -9.92
N GLY A 147 -4.74 -5.44 -11.14
CA GLY A 147 -4.09 -4.81 -12.30
C GLY A 147 -2.55 -4.85 -12.30
N ALA A 148 -1.93 -5.21 -11.18
CA ALA A 148 -0.47 -5.30 -11.02
C ALA A 148 0.11 -6.71 -11.26
N THR A 149 -0.74 -7.74 -11.38
CA THR A 149 -0.36 -9.10 -11.79
C THR A 149 -1.13 -9.52 -13.04
N SER A 150 -0.57 -10.44 -13.82
CA SER A 150 -1.25 -11.14 -14.92
C SER A 150 -2.20 -12.25 -14.46
N SER A 151 -2.30 -12.51 -13.15
CA SER A 151 -3.13 -13.60 -12.60
C SER A 151 -4.62 -13.33 -12.79
N LYS A 152 -5.25 -14.07 -13.72
CA LYS A 152 -6.72 -14.07 -13.89
C LYS A 152 -7.46 -14.54 -12.63
N CYS A 153 -6.84 -15.37 -11.79
CA CYS A 153 -7.41 -15.78 -10.51
C CYS A 153 -7.61 -14.58 -9.57
N VAL A 154 -6.70 -13.59 -9.63
CA VAL A 154 -6.77 -12.34 -8.88
C VAL A 154 -7.70 -11.33 -9.56
N ASN A 155 -7.44 -11.01 -10.83
CA ASN A 155 -8.10 -9.88 -11.49
C ASN A 155 -9.58 -10.16 -11.79
N ALA A 156 -9.92 -11.30 -12.38
CA ALA A 156 -11.29 -11.57 -12.83
C ALA A 156 -12.38 -11.45 -11.74
N PRO A 157 -12.20 -11.93 -10.49
CA PRO A 157 -13.19 -11.70 -9.45
C PRO A 157 -13.23 -10.25 -8.94
N ILE A 158 -12.12 -9.50 -9.00
CA ILE A 158 -12.10 -8.07 -8.63
C ILE A 158 -12.76 -7.24 -9.72
N ASP A 159 -12.46 -7.50 -10.99
CA ASP A 159 -13.11 -6.86 -12.15
C ASP A 159 -14.63 -7.06 -12.08
N ARG A 160 -15.09 -8.28 -11.82
CA ARG A 160 -16.53 -8.56 -11.65
C ARG A 160 -17.13 -7.77 -10.48
N PHE A 161 -16.45 -7.70 -9.34
CA PHE A 161 -16.92 -6.93 -8.21
C PHE A 161 -17.04 -5.44 -8.55
N VAL A 162 -16.05 -4.86 -9.24
CA VAL A 162 -16.08 -3.45 -9.63
C VAL A 162 -17.16 -3.18 -10.68
N LEU A 163 -17.34 -4.07 -11.65
CA LEU A 163 -18.34 -3.91 -12.71
C LEU A 163 -19.78 -4.12 -12.24
N THR A 164 -20.02 -4.99 -11.26
CA THR A 164 -21.39 -5.40 -10.89
C THR A 164 -21.74 -5.21 -9.43
N GLY A 165 -20.81 -4.75 -8.59
CA GLY A 165 -20.96 -4.70 -7.13
C GLY A 165 -21.11 -6.06 -6.44
N LYS A 166 -20.98 -7.18 -7.17
CA LYS A 166 -21.23 -8.53 -6.62
C LYS A 166 -19.98 -9.06 -5.93
N ILE A 167 -20.09 -9.27 -4.63
CA ILE A 167 -19.02 -9.83 -3.80
C ILE A 167 -18.95 -11.35 -4.03
N PRO A 168 -17.76 -11.94 -4.24
CA PRO A 168 -17.59 -13.39 -4.30
C PRO A 168 -18.11 -14.09 -3.03
N ALA A 169 -18.71 -15.28 -3.14
CA ALA A 169 -19.27 -15.95 -1.97
C ALA A 169 -18.22 -16.42 -0.94
N LYS A 170 -16.99 -16.68 -1.38
CA LYS A 170 -15.91 -17.24 -0.54
C LYS A 170 -14.59 -16.54 -0.82
N SER A 171 -13.74 -16.52 0.21
CA SER A 171 -12.32 -16.20 0.04
C SER A 171 -11.66 -17.18 -0.92
N ARG A 172 -10.59 -16.75 -1.59
CA ARG A 172 -9.78 -17.62 -2.44
C ARG A 172 -8.30 -17.29 -2.32
N THR A 173 -7.46 -18.28 -2.61
CA THR A 173 -6.01 -18.11 -2.73
C THR A 173 -5.62 -18.40 -4.16
N CYS A 174 -4.83 -17.51 -4.74
CA CYS A 174 -4.32 -17.57 -6.10
C CYS A 174 -2.81 -17.74 -6.03
N ASP A 175 -2.28 -18.66 -6.82
CA ASP A 175 -0.84 -18.88 -6.92
C ASP A 175 -0.19 -17.81 -7.80
N TYR A 176 1.12 -17.64 -7.60
CA TYR A 176 1.95 -16.71 -8.37
C TYR A 176 1.86 -17.00 -9.86
N VAL A 177 1.76 -15.94 -10.67
CA VAL A 177 1.92 -16.02 -12.12
C VAL A 177 3.09 -15.13 -12.49
N ALA A 178 4.10 -15.73 -13.12
CA ALA A 178 5.24 -14.99 -13.64
C ALA A 178 4.78 -14.04 -14.76
N SER A 179 5.33 -12.82 -14.78
CA SER A 179 5.16 -11.96 -15.93
C SER A 179 5.95 -12.56 -17.09
N THR A 180 5.26 -13.01 -18.14
CA THR A 180 5.93 -13.34 -19.40
C THR A 180 6.40 -12.01 -19.99
N ALA A 181 7.71 -11.77 -20.01
CA ALA A 181 8.28 -10.66 -20.76
C ALA A 181 7.78 -10.77 -22.22
N SER A 182 7.06 -9.77 -22.67
CA SER A 182 6.71 -9.57 -24.09
C SER A 182 7.58 -8.45 -24.62
#